data_AF-A0A1W9WPT5-F1
#
_entry.id   AF-A0A1W9WPT5-F1
#
_cell.length_a   1.000
_cell.length_b   1.000
_cell.length_c   1.000
_cell.angle_alpha   90.00
_cell.angle_beta   90.00
_cell.angle_gamma   90.00
#
_symmetry.space_group_name_H-M   'P 1'
#
loop_
_entity.id
_entity.type
_entity.pdbx_description
1 polymer ?
#
loop_
_entity_poly.entity_id
_entity_poly.type
_entity_poly.pdbx_seq_one_letter_code
_entity_poly.pdbx_strand_id
1 'polypeptide(L)'
;MNITDQYRIRVQHCVGTIIDVHSAISETFKDEDFLLQFEDLEEEIGNLDMDLVSELDILMVEQATNSLLGELKGLFETGTYGMVYRQTVN
;
A
#
# COMPACT_ATOMS: atom_id res chain seq x y z
N MET A 1 5.13 -8.44 20.68
CA MET A 1 4.86 -8.63 19.24
C MET A 1 6.02 -9.43 18.68
N ASN A 2 5.75 -10.57 18.03
CA ASN A 2 6.78 -11.39 17.40
C ASN A 2 7.29 -10.69 16.11
N ILE A 3 8.46 -11.08 15.63
CA ILE A 3 9.03 -10.57 14.36
C ILE A 3 8.11 -10.88 13.18
N THR A 4 7.43 -12.03 13.19
CA THR A 4 6.47 -12.41 12.15
C THR A 4 5.20 -11.57 12.18
N ASP A 5 4.73 -11.16 13.36
CA ASP A 5 3.64 -10.17 13.49
C ASP A 5 4.07 -8.81 12.91
N GLN A 6 5.33 -8.40 13.14
CA GLN A 6 5.87 -7.16 12.58
C GLN A 6 5.93 -7.21 11.05
N TYR A 7 6.36 -8.33 10.48
CA TYR A 7 6.40 -8.52 9.03
C TYR A 7 5.02 -8.42 8.42
N ARG A 8 4.03 -9.07 9.03
CA ARG A 8 2.64 -8.98 8.58
C ARG A 8 2.13 -7.54 8.56
N ILE A 9 2.32 -6.81 9.65
CA ILE A 9 1.88 -5.40 9.75
C ILE A 9 2.54 -4.54 8.67
N ARG A 10 3.83 -4.75 8.41
CA ARG A 10 4.57 -3.98 7.38
C ARG A 10 4.01 -4.25 5.98
N VAL A 11 3.79 -5.51 5.62
CA VAL A 11 3.21 -5.86 4.31
C VAL A 11 1.78 -5.34 4.18
N GLN A 12 0.97 -5.47 5.24
CA GLN A 12 -0.39 -4.93 5.27
C GLN A 12 -0.41 -3.42 5.09
N HIS A 13 0.49 -2.68 5.75
CA HIS A 13 0.62 -1.24 5.54
C HIS A 13 1.01 -0.90 4.10
N CYS A 14 1.91 -1.65 3.47
CA CYS A 14 2.27 -1.45 2.08
C CYS A 14 1.05 -1.59 1.14
N VAL A 15 0.30 -2.68 1.26
CA VAL A 15 -0.88 -2.92 0.42
C VAL A 15 -2.01 -1.94 0.73
N GLY A 16 -2.30 -1.69 2.01
CA GLY A 16 -3.29 -0.69 2.41
C GLY A 16 -2.96 0.70 1.86
N THR A 17 -1.69 1.09 1.85
CA THR A 17 -1.27 2.36 1.25
C THR A 17 -1.54 2.42 -0.26
N ILE A 18 -1.35 1.31 -0.98
CA ILE A 18 -1.64 1.24 -2.42
C ILE A 18 -3.15 1.30 -2.67
N ILE A 19 -3.96 0.62 -1.85
CA ILE A 19 -5.43 0.68 -1.89
C ILE A 19 -5.92 2.11 -1.65
N ASP A 20 -5.40 2.81 -0.64
CA ASP A 20 -5.78 4.19 -0.33
C ASP A 20 -5.47 5.14 -1.50
N VAL A 21 -4.27 5.00 -2.06
CA VAL A 21 -3.84 5.73 -3.24
C VAL A 21 -4.76 5.47 -4.42
N HIS A 22 -5.05 4.19 -4.70
CA HIS A 22 -5.87 3.83 -5.82
C HIS A 22 -7.31 4.29 -5.62
N SER A 23 -7.88 4.15 -4.43
CA SER A 23 -9.23 4.62 -4.11
C SER A 23 -9.39 6.11 -4.44
N ALA A 24 -8.43 6.94 -4.02
CA ALA A 24 -8.45 8.38 -4.32
C ALA A 24 -8.35 8.70 -5.83
N ILE A 25 -7.63 7.88 -6.59
CA ILE A 25 -7.49 8.03 -8.04
C ILE A 25 -8.75 7.51 -8.76
N SER A 26 -9.24 6.33 -8.38
CA SER A 26 -10.36 5.63 -9.01
C SER A 26 -11.67 6.40 -8.95
N GLU A 27 -11.95 7.14 -7.86
CA GLU A 27 -13.07 8.08 -7.78
C GLU A 27 -13.09 9.08 -8.95
N THR A 28 -11.90 9.39 -9.49
CA THR A 28 -11.75 10.32 -10.60
C THR A 28 -11.70 9.64 -11.97
N PHE A 29 -11.15 8.43 -12.07
CA PHE A 29 -10.93 7.73 -13.35
C PHE A 29 -11.95 6.62 -13.67
N LYS A 30 -12.84 6.25 -12.75
CA LYS A 30 -13.86 5.18 -12.88
C LYS A 30 -13.29 3.81 -13.25
N ASP A 31 -12.19 3.44 -12.61
CA ASP A 31 -11.54 2.14 -12.80
C ASP A 31 -11.69 1.29 -11.52
N GLU A 32 -12.81 0.58 -11.40
CA GLU A 32 -13.19 -0.18 -10.20
C GLU A 32 -12.54 -1.58 -10.16
N ASP A 33 -12.23 -2.17 -11.32
CA ASP A 33 -11.73 -3.55 -11.43
C ASP A 33 -10.31 -3.72 -10.82
N PHE A 34 -9.50 -2.66 -10.87
CA PHE A 34 -8.15 -2.68 -10.29
C PHE A 34 -8.16 -2.60 -8.76
N LEU A 35 -9.19 -1.99 -8.15
CA LEU A 35 -9.32 -1.91 -6.70
C LEU A 35 -9.58 -3.29 -6.09
N LEU A 36 -10.47 -4.07 -6.73
CA LEU A 36 -10.82 -5.44 -6.29
C LEU A 36 -9.57 -6.35 -6.20
N GLN A 37 -8.63 -6.23 -7.15
CA GLN A 37 -7.41 -7.04 -7.14
C GLN A 37 -6.50 -6.74 -5.95
N PHE A 38 -6.49 -5.51 -5.43
CA PHE A 38 -5.72 -5.17 -4.24
C PHE A 38 -6.42 -5.57 -2.95
N GLU A 39 -7.75 -5.49 -2.90
CA GLU A 39 -8.53 -6.01 -1.78
C GLU A 39 -8.32 -7.53 -1.64
N ASP A 40 -8.37 -8.27 -2.75
CA ASP A 40 -8.04 -9.71 -2.78
C ASP A 40 -6.60 -9.97 -2.30
N LEU A 41 -5.64 -9.13 -2.71
CA LEU A 41 -4.25 -9.24 -2.27
C LEU A 41 -4.10 -9.00 -0.76
N GLU A 42 -4.85 -8.05 -0.19
CA GLU A 42 -4.86 -7.79 1.26
C GLU A 42 -5.37 -9.01 2.04
N GLU A 43 -6.42 -9.67 1.55
CA GLU A 43 -6.95 -10.91 2.14
C GLU A 43 -5.91 -12.04 2.09
N GLU A 44 -5.26 -12.24 0.94
CA GLU A 44 -4.20 -13.26 0.77
C GLU A 44 -2.98 -13.00 1.68
N ILE A 45 -2.59 -11.74 1.88
CA ILE A 45 -1.56 -11.38 2.86
C ILE A 45 -1.97 -11.80 4.27
N GLY A 46 -3.25 -11.71 4.62
CA GLY A 46 -3.80 -12.22 5.88
C GLY A 46 -3.52 -13.70 6.10
N ASN A 47 -3.48 -14.49 5.02
CA ASN A 47 -3.26 -15.93 5.03
C ASN A 47 -1.78 -16.34 4.90
N LEU A 48 -0.90 -15.40 4.58
CA LEU A 48 0.50 -15.67 4.28
C LEU A 48 1.27 -16.18 5.51
N ASP A 49 2.03 -17.25 5.35
CA ASP A 49 2.84 -17.84 6.41
C ASP A 49 4.14 -17.03 6.59
N MET A 50 4.15 -16.19 7.63
CA MET A 50 5.24 -15.27 7.91
C MET A 50 6.50 -15.97 8.44
N ASP A 51 6.42 -17.24 8.84
CA ASP A 51 7.61 -18.02 9.24
C ASP A 51 8.51 -18.36 8.03
N LEU A 52 7.95 -18.29 6.80
CA LEU A 52 8.67 -18.51 5.55
C LEU A 52 9.25 -17.23 4.93
N VAL A 53 8.96 -16.07 5.52
CA VAL A 53 9.30 -14.76 4.99
C VAL A 53 10.53 -14.19 5.68
N SER A 54 11.49 -13.68 4.91
CA SER A 54 12.67 -13.03 5.44
C SER A 54 12.51 -11.50 5.52
N GLU A 55 13.32 -10.85 6.35
CA GLU A 55 13.39 -9.38 6.39
C GLU A 55 13.68 -8.78 4.99
N LEU A 56 14.49 -9.48 4.18
CA LEU A 56 14.83 -9.01 2.83
C LEU A 56 13.59 -8.98 1.94
N ASP A 57 12.69 -9.97 2.05
CA ASP A 57 11.44 -10.00 1.31
C ASP A 57 10.55 -8.82 1.68
N ILE A 58 10.47 -8.50 2.98
CA ILE A 58 9.72 -7.33 3.46
C ILE A 58 10.32 -6.04 2.91
N LEU A 59 11.64 -5.88 2.96
CA LEU A 59 12.31 -4.69 2.43
C LEU A 59 12.09 -4.53 0.92
N MET A 60 12.03 -5.63 0.15
CA MET A 60 11.71 -5.57 -1.27
C MET A 60 10.29 -5.05 -1.51
N VAL A 61 9.31 -5.51 -0.74
CA VAL A 61 7.91 -5.03 -0.82
C VAL A 61 7.82 -3.54 -0.46
N GLU A 62 8.49 -3.13 0.62
CA GLU A 62 8.55 -1.73 1.04
C GLU A 62 9.20 -0.84 -0.01
N GLN A 63 10.30 -1.30 -0.62
CA GLN A 63 10.99 -0.55 -1.66
C GLN A 63 10.16 -0.43 -2.94
N ALA A 64 9.48 -1.50 -3.36
CA ALA A 64 8.57 -1.48 -4.49
C ALA A 64 7.41 -0.49 -4.25
N THR A 65 6.81 -0.55 -3.06
CA THR A 65 5.73 0.35 -2.64
C THR A 65 6.19 1.80 -2.65
N ASN A 66 7.34 2.11 -2.04
CA ASN A 66 7.89 3.46 -2.01
C ASN A 66 8.24 3.99 -3.41
N SER A 67 8.72 3.12 -4.31
CA SER A 67 9.01 3.49 -5.70
C SER A 67 7.73 3.89 -6.42
N LEU A 68 6.67 3.08 -6.30
CA LEU A 68 5.35 3.37 -6.86
C LEU A 68 4.78 4.70 -6.33
N LEU A 69 4.84 4.92 -5.01
CA LEU A 69 4.39 6.19 -4.40
C LEU A 69 5.19 7.39 -4.89
N GLY A 70 6.49 7.22 -5.11
CA GLY A 70 7.36 8.25 -5.70
C GLY A 70 6.95 8.61 -7.12
N GLU A 71 6.57 7.63 -7.94
CA GLU A 71 6.07 7.85 -9.31
C GLU A 71 4.70 8.55 -9.30
N LEU A 72 3.82 8.21 -8.36
CA LEU A 72 2.48 8.79 -8.23
C LEU A 72 2.48 10.14 -7.50
N LYS A 73 3.61 10.56 -6.91
CA LYS A 73 3.73 11.77 -6.09
C LYS A 73 3.14 13.03 -6.74
N GLY A 74 3.32 13.20 -8.06
CA GLY A 74 2.78 14.34 -8.79
C GLY A 74 1.24 14.41 -8.82
N LEU A 75 0.55 13.27 -8.69
CA LEU A 75 -0.90 13.22 -8.59
C LEU A 75 -1.39 13.79 -7.24
N PHE A 76 -0.65 13.52 -6.16
CA PHE A 76 -1.03 13.98 -4.81
C PHE A 76 -0.59 15.43 -4.53
N GLU A 77 0.58 15.86 -5.01
CA GLU A 77 1.10 17.21 -4.76
C GLU A 77 0.30 18.31 -5.48
N THR A 78 -0.31 17.97 -6.62
CA THR A 78 -1.14 18.92 -7.38
C THR A 78 -2.51 19.14 -6.75
N GLY A 79 -2.89 18.37 -5.72
CA GLY A 79 -4.19 18.46 -5.05
C GLY A 79 -5.38 18.04 -5.92
N THR A 80 -5.11 17.52 -7.13
CA THR A 80 -6.12 17.23 -8.15
C THR A 80 -7.03 16.06 -7.76
N TYR A 81 -6.55 15.15 -6.90
CA TYR A 81 -7.23 13.89 -6.52
C TYR A 81 -7.48 13.77 -5.01
N GLY A 82 -7.47 14.90 -4.27
CA GLY A 82 -7.58 14.91 -2.81
C GLY A 82 -6.26 14.60 -2.09
N MET A 83 -6.17 15.01 -0.82
CA MET A 83 -5.01 14.68 0.02
C MET A 83 -5.08 13.20 0.42
N VAL A 84 -4.27 12.35 -0.22
CA VAL A 84 -4.09 10.95 0.21
C VAL A 84 -3.29 10.86 1.51
N TYR A 85 -2.46 11.87 1.78
CA TYR A 85 -1.76 12.01 3.06
C TYR A 85 -2.27 13.21 3.85
N ARG A 86 -2.78 12.98 5.06
CA ARG A 86 -2.71 14.02 6.09
C ARG A 86 -1.24 14.25 6.41
N GLN A 87 -0.72 15.40 6.01
CA GLN A 87 0.52 15.88 6.61
C GLN A 87 0.31 15.96 8.12
N THR A 88 0.99 15.09 8.87
CA THR A 88 1.15 15.30 10.32
C THR A 88 1.99 16.55 10.48
N VAL A 89 1.28 17.65 10.79
CA VAL A 89 1.84 18.90 11.27
C VAL A 89 2.59 18.61 12.56
N ASN A 90 3.90 18.80 12.55
CA ASN A 90 4.71 19.02 13.75
C ASN A 90 4.95 20.52 13.90
#